data_AF-A0LBK1-F1
#
_entry.id   AF-A0LBK1-F1
#
_cell.length_a   1.000
_cell.length_b   1.000
_cell.length_c   1.000
_cell.angle_alpha   90.00
_cell.angle_beta   90.00
_cell.angle_gamma   90.00
#
_symmetry.space_group_name_H-M   'P 1'
#
loop_
_entity.id
_entity.type
_entity.pdbx_description
1 polymer ?
#
loop_
_entity_poly.entity_id
_entity_poly.type
_entity_poly.pdbx_seq_one_letter_code
_entity_poly.pdbx_strand_id
1 'polypeptide(L)'
;MKMLMLESGWSVDRPSDALLLEVAKLEEMGVITSDLYTYVLCSNPEDRDYPPPNHLCSGRVRLVDSLDEGADDYRCPECNHPVYPEYDEKQTFQELCYRVDQEGALSFLQEEIEAIGSMRALTDGVYRCDHADGEVIICVVEVCEHPKYLSRDYVASTPTVVVALHDRNAELRLLEDPWLIKTSLSQLIRGDQDLASLMRDALHAQPPVLTHTSVPIYNKVITPLYHHQAEQVEPEVVYQVQYRPDEIRVNGQMVVGLKAAAQIRVFEILWKQFLKGMLEGKLVDDFKIMTLEKITDAVQLKVPEEVVDAVIVRRSINRLRNMMMDAVKKQQGLPIQQDSIIENIKTARGAQGYRINPLLVLPRASQTS
;
A
#
# COMPACT_ATOMS: atom_id res chain seq x y z
N MET A 1 -11.87 -26.03 9.67
CA MET A 1 -10.85 -24.98 9.88
C MET A 1 -11.58 -23.66 9.71
N LYS A 2 -11.63 -22.79 10.74
CA LYS A 2 -12.26 -21.46 10.60
C LYS A 2 -11.40 -20.67 9.62
N MET A 3 -11.88 -20.63 8.39
CA MET A 3 -11.23 -20.11 7.20
C MET A 3 -11.18 -18.59 7.35
N LEU A 4 -9.96 -18.03 7.42
CA LEU A 4 -9.74 -16.60 7.59
C LEU A 4 -10.46 -15.88 6.45
N MET A 5 -11.42 -15.10 6.91
CA MET A 5 -12.52 -14.54 6.16
C MET A 5 -12.04 -13.31 5.38
N LEU A 6 -12.86 -12.75 4.49
CA LEU A 6 -12.58 -11.59 3.62
C LEU A 6 -12.44 -10.31 4.47
N GLU A 7 -11.43 -10.28 5.32
CA GLU A 7 -11.08 -9.17 6.16
C GLU A 7 -10.14 -8.27 5.36
N SER A 8 -10.60 -7.07 4.98
CA SER A 8 -9.69 -6.09 4.41
C SER A 8 -8.57 -5.77 5.40
N GLY A 9 -7.31 -5.99 4.99
CA GLY A 9 -6.15 -5.58 5.75
C GLY A 9 -5.64 -6.56 6.81
N TRP A 10 -5.88 -7.86 6.60
CA TRP A 10 -5.24 -8.89 7.41
C TRP A 10 -3.81 -9.12 6.92
N SER A 11 -2.84 -9.13 7.84
CA SER A 11 -1.55 -9.78 7.63
C SER A 11 -1.47 -11.10 8.39
N VAL A 12 -1.13 -12.18 7.69
CA VAL A 12 -0.97 -13.51 8.26
C VAL A 12 0.51 -13.86 8.27
N ASP A 13 1.09 -13.96 9.46
CA ASP A 13 2.45 -14.43 9.65
C ASP A 13 2.52 -15.93 9.35
N ARG A 14 3.53 -16.33 8.55
CA ARG A 14 3.78 -17.72 8.14
C ARG A 14 2.52 -18.38 7.56
N PRO A 15 2.00 -17.86 6.43
CA PRO A 15 0.80 -18.41 5.79
C PRO A 15 1.02 -19.88 5.42
N SER A 16 -0.03 -20.70 5.54
CA SER A 16 0.02 -22.10 5.09
C SER A 16 -0.18 -22.20 3.59
N ASP A 17 0.32 -23.28 2.97
CA ASP A 17 0.13 -23.53 1.53
C ASP A 17 -1.36 -23.56 1.13
N ALA A 18 -2.22 -24.06 2.02
CA ALA A 18 -3.66 -24.08 1.81
C ALA A 18 -4.25 -22.66 1.72
N LEU A 19 -3.78 -21.75 2.58
CA LEU A 19 -4.20 -20.35 2.56
C LEU A 19 -3.70 -19.63 1.31
N LEU A 20 -2.45 -19.86 0.91
CA LEU A 20 -1.87 -19.27 -0.30
C LEU A 20 -2.64 -19.70 -1.56
N LEU A 21 -3.02 -20.98 -1.66
CA LEU A 21 -3.79 -21.50 -2.77
C LEU A 21 -5.22 -20.93 -2.82
N GLU A 22 -5.82 -20.67 -1.67
CA GLU A 22 -7.15 -20.05 -1.57
C GLU A 22 -7.11 -18.58 -1.98
N VAL A 23 -6.13 -17.82 -1.48
CA VAL A 23 -5.92 -16.42 -1.84
C VAL A 23 -5.68 -16.25 -3.33
N ALA A 24 -4.85 -17.10 -3.93
CA ALA A 24 -4.60 -17.06 -5.37
C ALA A 24 -5.88 -17.26 -6.20
N LYS A 25 -6.81 -18.11 -5.75
CA LYS A 25 -8.11 -18.28 -6.42
C LYS A 25 -8.99 -17.05 -6.29
N LEU A 26 -9.06 -16.46 -5.10
CA LEU A 26 -9.84 -15.25 -4.85
C LEU A 26 -9.30 -14.05 -5.64
N GLU A 27 -7.98 -13.98 -5.81
CA GLU A 27 -7.30 -12.97 -6.63
C GLU A 27 -7.52 -13.22 -8.13
N GLU A 28 -7.54 -14.47 -8.60
CA GLU A 28 -7.91 -14.82 -9.98
C GLU A 28 -9.38 -14.45 -10.29
N MET A 29 -10.26 -14.56 -9.29
CA MET A 29 -11.65 -14.09 -9.36
C MET A 29 -11.77 -12.55 -9.28
N GLY A 30 -10.67 -11.83 -9.02
CA GLY A 30 -10.66 -10.38 -8.84
C GLY A 30 -11.30 -9.89 -7.53
N VAL A 31 -11.67 -10.78 -6.61
CA VAL A 31 -12.38 -10.40 -5.38
C VAL A 31 -11.43 -9.78 -4.34
N ILE A 32 -10.15 -10.14 -4.39
CA ILE A 32 -9.12 -9.61 -3.49
C ILE A 32 -7.86 -9.24 -4.26
N THR A 33 -7.08 -8.35 -3.69
CA THR A 33 -5.66 -8.13 -4.03
C THR A 33 -4.80 -8.69 -2.93
N SER A 34 -3.73 -9.41 -3.27
CA SER A 34 -2.84 -10.00 -2.29
C SER A 34 -1.38 -9.64 -2.52
N ASP A 35 -0.63 -9.54 -1.43
CA ASP A 35 0.81 -9.38 -1.46
C ASP A 35 1.46 -10.36 -0.48
N LEU A 36 2.36 -11.19 -0.98
CA LEU A 36 3.21 -12.04 -0.16
C LEU A 36 4.59 -11.41 -0.05
N TYR A 37 4.95 -10.98 1.17
CA TYR A 37 6.25 -10.39 1.43
C TYR A 37 7.11 -11.33 2.26
N THR A 38 8.41 -11.35 1.95
CA THR A 38 9.41 -11.97 2.80
C THR A 38 10.02 -10.92 3.70
N TYR A 39 10.26 -11.24 4.97
CA TYR A 39 10.88 -10.33 5.93
C TYR A 39 11.85 -11.07 6.86
N VAL A 40 12.75 -10.31 7.48
CA VAL A 40 13.58 -10.76 8.60
C VAL A 40 13.25 -9.93 9.84
N LEU A 41 13.53 -10.46 11.02
CA LEU A 41 13.39 -9.70 12.26
C LEU A 41 14.70 -8.96 12.57
N CYS A 42 14.59 -7.73 13.06
CA CYS A 42 15.75 -6.95 13.50
C CYS A 42 16.48 -7.64 14.67
N SER A 43 15.72 -8.25 15.58
CA SER A 43 16.24 -9.03 16.69
C SER A 43 15.54 -10.37 16.70
N ASN A 44 16.22 -11.42 16.24
CA ASN A 44 15.76 -12.80 16.33
C ASN A 44 16.77 -13.60 17.17
N PRO A 45 16.36 -14.25 18.27
CA PRO A 45 17.26 -15.04 19.10
C PRO A 45 17.97 -16.20 18.38
N GLU A 46 17.38 -16.68 17.28
CA GLU A 46 17.91 -17.78 16.48
C GLU A 46 18.92 -17.33 15.40
N ASP A 47 19.09 -16.02 15.19
CA ASP A 47 20.04 -15.50 14.20
C ASP A 47 21.48 -15.47 14.75
N ARG A 48 22.44 -15.57 13.84
CA ARG A 48 23.88 -15.60 14.16
C ARG A 48 24.40 -14.30 14.75
N ASP A 49 23.82 -13.16 14.36
CA ASP A 49 24.17 -11.82 14.82
C ASP A 49 23.53 -11.47 16.19
N TYR A 50 22.81 -12.41 16.80
CA TYR A 50 22.19 -12.20 18.09
C TYR A 50 23.19 -12.30 19.27
N PRO A 51 23.17 -11.38 20.25
CA PRO A 51 22.25 -10.25 20.37
C PRO A 51 22.73 -9.00 19.59
N PRO A 52 21.84 -8.32 18.84
CA PRO A 52 22.17 -7.05 18.21
C PRO A 52 22.24 -5.92 19.25
N PRO A 53 22.75 -4.71 18.89
CA PRO A 53 22.81 -3.56 19.79
C PRO A 53 21.47 -3.18 20.46
N ASN A 54 20.34 -3.44 19.80
CA ASN A 54 19.00 -3.31 20.37
C ASN A 54 18.24 -4.64 20.33
N HIS A 55 18.56 -5.52 21.27
CA HIS A 55 18.00 -6.88 21.37
C HIS A 55 16.49 -6.94 21.68
N LEU A 56 15.86 -5.83 22.10
CA LEU A 56 14.41 -5.76 22.35
C LEU A 56 13.60 -5.29 21.13
N CYS A 57 14.27 -5.00 20.01
CA CYS A 57 13.62 -4.51 18.80
C CYS A 57 12.82 -5.63 18.09
N SER A 58 11.52 -5.43 17.91
CA SER A 58 10.64 -6.36 17.17
C SER A 58 10.51 -6.04 15.68
N GLY A 59 11.24 -5.02 15.20
CA GLY A 59 11.03 -4.47 13.88
C GLY A 59 11.21 -5.48 12.77
N ARG A 60 10.20 -5.55 11.89
CA ARG A 60 10.17 -6.38 10.69
C ARG A 60 10.85 -5.63 9.55
N VAL A 61 11.87 -6.21 8.96
CA VAL A 61 12.59 -5.65 7.80
C VAL A 61 12.17 -6.44 6.58
N ARG A 62 11.40 -5.79 5.69
CA ARG A 62 10.94 -6.41 4.43
C ARG A 62 12.13 -6.60 3.50
N LEU A 63 12.22 -7.80 2.93
CA LEU A 63 13.18 -8.11 1.87
C LEU A 63 12.59 -7.64 0.55
N VAL A 64 13.32 -6.77 -0.15
CA VAL A 64 12.86 -6.17 -1.41
C VAL A 64 14.01 -6.27 -2.39
N ASP A 65 13.76 -6.85 -3.56
CA ASP A 65 14.79 -7.09 -4.60
C ASP A 65 15.52 -5.82 -5.07
N SER A 66 14.99 -4.63 -4.77
CA SER A 66 15.61 -3.35 -5.08
C SER A 66 16.62 -2.86 -4.03
N LEU A 67 16.62 -3.43 -2.83
CA LEU A 67 17.49 -3.02 -1.72
C LEU A 67 18.78 -3.86 -1.73
N ASP A 68 19.91 -3.17 -1.66
CA ASP A 68 21.24 -3.78 -1.68
C ASP A 68 21.82 -3.78 -0.26
N GLU A 69 22.09 -4.97 0.26
CA GLU A 69 22.70 -5.14 1.57
C GLU A 69 24.10 -4.53 1.66
N GLY A 70 24.89 -4.60 0.58
CA GLY A 70 26.22 -3.98 0.51
C GLY A 70 26.18 -2.45 0.49
N ALA A 71 24.98 -1.86 0.42
CA ALA A 71 24.71 -0.44 0.48
C ALA A 71 24.13 0.03 1.83
N ASP A 72 23.98 -0.88 2.81
CA ASP A 72 23.28 -0.66 4.10
C ASP A 72 21.83 -0.18 3.91
N ASP A 73 21.17 -0.61 2.83
CA ASP A 73 19.80 -0.20 2.48
C ASP A 73 18.76 -0.86 3.40
N TYR A 74 19.04 -2.06 3.90
CA TYR A 74 18.20 -2.73 4.88
C TYR A 74 18.36 -2.09 6.25
N ARG A 75 17.34 -1.34 6.69
CA ARG A 75 17.29 -0.74 8.02
C ARG A 75 16.01 -1.14 8.74
N CYS A 76 16.15 -1.39 10.03
CA CYS A 76 15.00 -1.64 10.88
C CYS A 76 14.09 -0.40 10.94
N PRO A 77 12.79 -0.50 10.61
CA PRO A 77 11.89 0.65 10.67
C PRO A 77 11.64 1.14 12.10
N GLU A 78 11.84 0.29 13.12
CA GLU A 78 11.63 0.66 14.52
C GLU A 78 12.84 1.34 15.15
N CYS A 79 14.04 0.77 14.99
CA CYS A 79 15.25 1.25 15.67
C CYS A 79 16.31 1.86 14.72
N ASN A 80 16.04 1.85 13.41
CA ASN A 80 16.93 2.34 12.34
C ASN A 80 18.31 1.65 12.28
N HIS A 81 18.46 0.51 12.97
CA HIS A 81 19.66 -0.31 12.92
C HIS A 81 19.84 -0.90 11.51
N PRO A 82 21.03 -0.83 10.91
CA PRO A 82 21.35 -1.61 9.72
C PRO A 82 21.13 -3.10 10.00
N VAL A 83 20.49 -3.79 9.08
CA VAL A 83 20.25 -5.24 9.14
C VAL A 83 20.87 -5.84 7.89
N TYR A 84 21.54 -6.99 8.01
CA TYR A 84 22.25 -7.64 6.92
C TYR A 84 21.69 -9.06 6.67
N PRO A 85 20.54 -9.19 5.97
CA PRO A 85 19.85 -10.46 5.80
C PRO A 85 20.70 -11.63 5.26
N GLU A 86 21.48 -11.40 4.20
CA GLU A 86 22.32 -12.39 3.52
C GLU A 86 23.63 -12.65 4.27
N TYR A 87 24.35 -11.60 4.67
CA TYR A 87 25.65 -11.71 5.34
C TYR A 87 25.54 -12.34 6.73
N ASP A 88 24.51 -11.97 7.50
CA ASP A 88 24.25 -12.56 8.83
C ASP A 88 23.44 -13.86 8.75
N GLU A 89 23.10 -14.33 7.55
CA GLU A 89 22.30 -15.53 7.30
C GLU A 89 20.99 -15.53 8.13
N LYS A 90 20.31 -14.39 8.18
CA LYS A 90 19.14 -14.19 9.05
C LYS A 90 17.99 -15.09 8.65
N GLN A 91 17.25 -15.57 9.64
CA GLN A 91 16.07 -16.37 9.38
C GLN A 91 15.01 -15.53 8.65
N THR A 92 14.52 -16.08 7.54
CA THR A 92 13.47 -15.46 6.74
C THR A 92 12.09 -15.95 7.17
N PHE A 93 11.13 -15.03 7.11
CA PHE A 93 9.73 -15.26 7.41
C PHE A 93 8.88 -14.70 6.26
N GLN A 94 7.64 -15.16 6.19
CA GLN A 94 6.67 -14.70 5.21
C GLN A 94 5.48 -14.07 5.92
N GLU A 95 4.98 -12.98 5.34
CA GLU A 95 3.76 -12.30 5.73
C GLU A 95 2.88 -12.17 4.50
N LEU A 96 1.68 -12.74 4.57
CA LEU A 96 0.66 -12.58 3.54
C LEU A 96 -0.26 -11.43 3.93
N CYS A 97 -0.29 -10.37 3.13
CA CYS A 97 -1.27 -9.30 3.23
C CYS A 97 -2.34 -9.48 2.15
N TYR A 98 -3.62 -9.30 2.47
CA TYR A 98 -4.66 -9.23 1.45
C TYR A 98 -5.73 -8.20 1.79
N ARG A 99 -6.39 -7.70 0.75
CA ARG A 99 -7.47 -6.71 0.84
C ARG A 99 -8.58 -7.10 -0.12
N VAL A 100 -9.83 -6.91 0.29
CA VAL A 100 -10.97 -7.10 -0.62
C VAL A 100 -10.96 -5.97 -1.65
N ASP A 101 -10.97 -6.33 -2.93
CA ASP A 101 -11.22 -5.38 -4.00
C ASP A 101 -12.73 -5.17 -4.11
N GLN A 102 -13.17 -3.95 -3.83
CA GLN A 102 -14.59 -3.62 -3.82
C GLN A 102 -15.22 -3.80 -5.20
N GLU A 103 -14.51 -3.44 -6.28
CA GLU A 103 -15.06 -3.52 -7.63
C GLU A 103 -15.22 -4.98 -8.08
N GLY A 104 -14.20 -5.81 -7.90
CA GLY A 104 -14.29 -7.23 -8.20
C GLY A 104 -15.27 -7.98 -7.31
N ALA A 105 -15.34 -7.65 -6.02
CA ALA A 105 -16.34 -8.21 -5.10
C ALA A 105 -17.79 -7.90 -5.52
N LEU A 106 -18.07 -6.67 -5.97
CA LEU A 106 -19.38 -6.29 -6.50
C LEU A 106 -19.65 -6.99 -7.84
N SER A 107 -18.64 -7.14 -8.69
CA SER A 107 -18.76 -7.82 -9.98
C SER A 107 -19.13 -9.29 -9.78
N PHE A 108 -18.44 -10.00 -8.89
CA PHE A 108 -18.79 -11.37 -8.49
C PHE A 108 -20.26 -11.47 -8.02
N LEU A 109 -20.68 -10.57 -7.12
CA LEU A 109 -22.06 -10.59 -6.62
C LEU A 109 -23.07 -10.32 -7.74
N GLN A 110 -22.77 -9.40 -8.66
CA GLN A 110 -23.65 -9.12 -9.80
C GLN A 110 -23.82 -10.34 -10.70
N GLU A 111 -22.73 -11.07 -11.00
CA GLU A 111 -22.79 -12.31 -11.79
C GLU A 111 -23.66 -13.37 -11.11
N GLU A 112 -23.53 -13.56 -9.79
CA GLU A 112 -24.38 -14.47 -9.01
C GLU A 112 -25.86 -14.06 -9.07
N ILE A 113 -26.18 -12.76 -9.07
CA ILE A 113 -27.56 -12.27 -9.17
C ILE A 113 -28.12 -12.52 -10.58
N GLU A 114 -27.34 -12.23 -11.62
CA GLU A 114 -27.76 -12.41 -13.02
C GLU A 114 -27.95 -13.88 -13.37
N ALA A 115 -27.21 -14.78 -12.74
CA ALA A 115 -27.39 -16.23 -12.90
C ALA A 115 -28.75 -16.72 -12.37
N ILE A 116 -29.35 -16.00 -11.41
CA ILE A 116 -30.65 -16.34 -10.81
C ILE A 116 -31.80 -15.70 -11.59
N GLY A 117 -31.66 -14.42 -11.98
CA GLY A 117 -32.76 -13.67 -12.57
C GLY A 117 -32.38 -12.31 -13.12
N SER A 118 -33.39 -11.58 -13.59
CA SER A 118 -33.22 -10.24 -14.15
C SER A 118 -32.78 -9.26 -13.05
N MET A 119 -31.73 -8.48 -13.32
CA MET A 119 -31.11 -7.59 -12.33
C MET A 119 -31.15 -6.13 -12.80
N ARG A 120 -31.41 -5.23 -11.85
CA ARG A 120 -31.35 -3.79 -12.06
C ARG A 120 -30.69 -3.10 -10.87
N ALA A 121 -29.57 -2.43 -11.09
CA ALA A 121 -28.98 -1.53 -10.10
C ALA A 121 -29.92 -0.34 -9.83
N LEU A 122 -30.19 -0.08 -8.54
CA LEU A 122 -30.98 1.08 -8.09
C LEU A 122 -30.07 2.23 -7.65
N THR A 123 -28.97 1.89 -6.97
CA THR A 123 -27.89 2.77 -6.53
C THR A 123 -26.66 1.89 -6.25
N ASP A 124 -25.50 2.49 -6.04
CA ASP A 124 -24.28 1.75 -5.69
C ASP A 124 -24.51 0.80 -4.51
N GLY A 125 -24.18 -0.48 -4.71
CA GLY A 125 -24.37 -1.53 -3.72
C GLY A 125 -25.82 -1.98 -3.51
N VAL A 126 -26.80 -1.52 -4.30
CA VAL A 126 -28.20 -1.94 -4.16
C VAL A 126 -28.77 -2.39 -5.49
N TYR A 127 -29.19 -3.64 -5.54
CA TYR A 127 -29.73 -4.29 -6.73
C TYR A 127 -31.15 -4.75 -6.48
N ARG A 128 -32.01 -4.58 -7.48
CA ARG A 128 -33.31 -5.25 -7.53
C ARG A 128 -33.18 -6.45 -8.45
N CYS A 129 -33.60 -7.61 -7.97
CA CYS A 129 -33.56 -8.86 -8.71
C CYS A 129 -34.95 -9.50 -8.77
N ASP A 130 -35.32 -9.96 -9.95
CA ASP A 130 -36.54 -10.74 -10.16
C ASP A 130 -36.27 -12.21 -9.82
N HIS A 131 -36.83 -12.69 -8.73
CA HIS A 131 -36.83 -14.11 -8.36
C HIS A 131 -38.16 -14.76 -8.78
N ALA A 132 -38.18 -16.08 -8.98
CA ALA A 132 -39.36 -16.81 -9.46
C ALA A 132 -40.65 -16.52 -8.68
N ASP A 133 -40.52 -16.22 -7.38
CA ASP A 133 -41.62 -15.99 -6.45
C ASP A 133 -41.88 -14.49 -6.14
N GLY A 134 -41.09 -13.56 -6.71
CA GLY A 134 -41.26 -12.12 -6.50
C GLY A 134 -39.98 -11.29 -6.66
N GLU A 135 -40.11 -9.97 -6.50
CA GLU A 135 -38.96 -9.05 -6.52
C GLU A 135 -38.24 -9.06 -5.16
N VAL A 136 -36.91 -9.15 -5.19
CA VAL A 136 -36.04 -9.09 -4.00
C VAL A 136 -34.99 -8.00 -4.16
N ILE A 137 -34.72 -7.26 -3.08
CA ILE A 137 -33.62 -6.29 -3.01
C ILE A 137 -32.39 -6.98 -2.43
N ILE A 138 -31.23 -6.73 -3.04
CA ILE A 138 -29.93 -7.14 -2.50
C ILE A 138 -29.19 -5.86 -2.12
N CYS A 139 -28.85 -5.73 -0.84
CA CYS A 139 -28.23 -4.54 -0.27
C CYS A 139 -26.85 -4.87 0.31
N VAL A 140 -25.81 -4.34 -0.35
CA VAL A 140 -24.42 -4.41 0.09
C VAL A 140 -24.13 -3.26 1.05
N VAL A 141 -23.98 -3.58 2.34
CA VAL A 141 -24.04 -2.57 3.41
C VAL A 141 -22.82 -1.67 3.51
N GLU A 142 -21.65 -2.15 3.12
CA GLU A 142 -20.42 -1.35 3.05
C GLU A 142 -20.47 -0.31 1.92
N VAL A 143 -21.15 -0.62 0.82
CA VAL A 143 -21.16 0.19 -0.41
C VAL A 143 -22.37 1.12 -0.48
N CYS A 144 -23.52 0.70 0.04
CA CYS A 144 -24.74 1.50 -0.01
C CYS A 144 -24.57 2.80 0.79
N GLU A 145 -24.63 3.95 0.12
CA GLU A 145 -24.62 5.27 0.77
C GLU A 145 -26.02 5.83 1.03
N HIS A 146 -27.04 5.27 0.39
CA HIS A 146 -28.38 5.84 0.45
C HIS A 146 -29.15 5.36 1.71
N PRO A 147 -29.47 6.25 2.69
CA PRO A 147 -29.96 5.84 4.02
C PRO A 147 -31.25 5.03 4.02
N LYS A 148 -32.12 5.24 3.04
CA LYS A 148 -33.37 4.48 2.85
C LYS A 148 -33.13 2.96 2.85
N TYR A 149 -32.17 2.47 2.06
CA TYR A 149 -31.94 1.03 1.93
C TYR A 149 -31.24 0.42 3.15
N LEU A 150 -30.55 1.26 3.93
CA LEU A 150 -29.95 0.89 5.21
C LEU A 150 -30.91 1.05 6.39
N SER A 151 -32.18 1.42 6.18
CA SER A 151 -33.14 1.59 7.26
C SER A 151 -33.87 0.29 7.58
N ARG A 152 -34.06 0.01 8.86
CA ARG A 152 -34.82 -1.17 9.32
C ARG A 152 -36.24 -1.19 8.78
N ASP A 153 -36.90 -0.01 8.68
CA ASP A 153 -38.28 0.09 8.19
C ASP A 153 -38.40 -0.32 6.72
N TYR A 154 -37.44 0.10 5.89
CA TYR A 154 -37.42 -0.29 4.48
C TYR A 154 -37.26 -1.80 4.33
N VAL A 155 -36.27 -2.37 5.01
CA VAL A 155 -35.96 -3.81 4.96
C VAL A 155 -37.08 -4.66 5.56
N ALA A 156 -37.83 -4.15 6.55
CA ALA A 156 -39.03 -4.80 7.06
C ALA A 156 -40.23 -4.74 6.09
N SER A 157 -40.29 -3.74 5.20
CA SER A 157 -41.40 -3.58 4.25
C SER A 157 -41.14 -4.22 2.88
N THR A 158 -39.88 -4.55 2.58
CA THR A 158 -39.43 -4.99 1.27
C THR A 158 -38.54 -6.22 1.41
N PRO A 159 -38.82 -7.35 0.74
CA PRO A 159 -37.95 -8.53 0.72
C PRO A 159 -36.52 -8.13 0.39
N THR A 160 -35.60 -8.28 1.35
CA THR A 160 -34.22 -7.82 1.21
C THR A 160 -33.25 -8.85 1.74
N VAL A 161 -32.22 -9.15 0.95
CA VAL A 161 -31.01 -9.87 1.39
C VAL A 161 -29.93 -8.85 1.67
N VAL A 162 -29.41 -8.85 2.89
CA VAL A 162 -28.34 -7.98 3.33
C VAL A 162 -27.01 -8.70 3.15
N VAL A 163 -26.09 -8.10 2.40
CA VAL A 163 -24.77 -8.70 2.10
C VAL A 163 -23.68 -7.83 2.72
N ALA A 164 -22.84 -8.43 3.56
CA ALA A 164 -21.60 -7.81 4.02
C ALA A 164 -20.42 -8.23 3.13
N LEU A 165 -19.67 -7.27 2.58
CA LEU A 165 -18.44 -7.57 1.83
C LEU A 165 -17.31 -8.03 2.74
N HIS A 166 -17.26 -7.49 3.96
CA HIS A 166 -16.26 -7.83 4.95
C HIS A 166 -16.91 -8.64 6.07
N ASP A 167 -16.36 -9.80 6.36
CA ASP A 167 -16.87 -10.63 7.47
C ASP A 167 -16.50 -10.05 8.85
N ARG A 168 -15.40 -9.30 8.91
CA ARG A 168 -14.85 -8.79 10.17
C ARG A 168 -15.82 -7.81 10.81
N ASN A 169 -16.27 -8.15 12.02
CA ASN A 169 -17.24 -7.37 12.77
C ASN A 169 -18.58 -7.18 12.04
N ALA A 170 -18.88 -7.93 10.97
CA ALA A 170 -20.17 -7.86 10.29
C ALA A 170 -21.30 -8.10 11.30
N GLU A 171 -21.14 -9.09 12.18
CA GLU A 171 -22.09 -9.39 13.27
C GLU A 171 -22.24 -8.25 14.27
N LEU A 172 -21.16 -7.51 14.58
CA LEU A 172 -21.20 -6.36 15.50
C LEU A 172 -21.78 -5.09 14.86
N ARG A 173 -21.75 -5.01 13.53
CA ARG A 173 -22.19 -3.83 12.75
C ARG A 173 -23.59 -3.99 12.23
N LEU A 174 -24.00 -5.21 11.90
CA LEU A 174 -25.35 -5.53 11.45
C LEU A 174 -26.31 -5.60 12.63
N LEU A 175 -27.55 -5.19 12.40
CA LEU A 175 -28.62 -5.34 13.36
C LEU A 175 -28.89 -6.83 13.65
N GLU A 176 -28.96 -7.18 14.93
CA GLU A 176 -29.25 -8.54 15.39
C GLU A 176 -30.76 -8.82 15.48
N ASP A 177 -31.42 -8.79 14.33
CA ASP A 177 -32.84 -9.10 14.21
C ASP A 177 -33.02 -10.48 13.52
N PRO A 178 -33.72 -11.47 14.12
CA PRO A 178 -33.83 -12.83 13.55
C PRO A 178 -34.55 -12.92 12.20
N TRP A 179 -35.38 -11.92 11.88
CA TRP A 179 -36.12 -11.85 10.62
C TRP A 179 -35.29 -11.23 9.48
N LEU A 180 -34.14 -10.62 9.80
CA LEU A 180 -33.25 -10.01 8.82
C LEU A 180 -32.47 -11.11 8.09
N ILE A 181 -32.70 -11.26 6.79
CA ILE A 181 -31.92 -12.18 5.98
C ILE A 181 -30.58 -11.53 5.65
N LYS A 182 -29.51 -12.11 6.19
CA LYS A 182 -28.15 -11.59 6.08
C LYS A 182 -27.18 -12.68 5.68
N THR A 183 -26.20 -12.30 4.88
CA THR A 183 -25.08 -13.14 4.44
C THR A 183 -23.82 -12.30 4.35
N SER A 184 -22.72 -12.99 4.06
CA SER A 184 -21.45 -12.37 3.78
C SER A 184 -20.90 -12.88 2.45
N LEU A 185 -20.07 -12.07 1.80
CA LEU A 185 -19.45 -12.44 0.54
C LEU A 185 -18.65 -13.73 0.66
N SER A 186 -17.99 -13.97 1.80
CA SER A 186 -17.22 -15.19 2.01
C SER A 186 -18.11 -16.44 2.04
N GLN A 187 -19.29 -16.36 2.66
CA GLN A 187 -20.23 -17.48 2.72
C GLN A 187 -20.78 -17.83 1.33
N LEU A 188 -21.01 -16.83 0.47
CA LEU A 188 -21.43 -17.02 -0.90
C LEU A 188 -20.32 -17.67 -1.75
N ILE A 189 -19.10 -17.13 -1.70
CA ILE A 189 -17.97 -17.67 -2.47
C ILE A 189 -17.63 -19.12 -2.07
N ARG A 190 -17.80 -19.44 -0.78
CA ARG A 190 -17.58 -20.80 -0.25
C ARG A 190 -18.69 -21.78 -0.63
N GLY A 191 -19.85 -21.27 -1.04
CA GLY A 191 -21.07 -22.06 -1.19
C GLY A 191 -21.64 -22.55 0.15
N ASP A 192 -21.24 -21.94 1.27
CA ASP A 192 -21.82 -22.23 2.59
C ASP A 192 -23.27 -21.74 2.66
N GLN A 193 -23.57 -20.67 1.92
CA GLN A 193 -24.91 -20.17 1.67
C GLN A 193 -25.13 -19.96 0.17
N ASP A 194 -26.37 -20.18 -0.25
CA ASP A 194 -26.81 -20.03 -1.64
C ASP A 194 -27.69 -18.77 -1.77
N LEU A 195 -27.35 -17.89 -2.71
CA LEU A 195 -28.04 -16.62 -2.88
C LEU A 195 -29.51 -16.80 -3.25
N ALA A 196 -29.84 -17.78 -4.10
CA ALA A 196 -31.22 -18.06 -4.49
C ALA A 196 -32.09 -18.50 -3.28
N SER A 197 -31.52 -19.33 -2.41
CA SER A 197 -32.17 -19.75 -1.15
C SER A 197 -32.39 -18.56 -0.21
N LEU A 198 -31.38 -17.69 -0.04
CA LEU A 198 -31.51 -16.46 0.76
C LEU A 198 -32.59 -15.53 0.19
N MET A 199 -32.70 -15.39 -1.13
CA MET A 199 -33.74 -14.59 -1.77
C MET A 199 -35.14 -15.17 -1.51
N ARG A 200 -35.30 -16.49 -1.57
CA ARG A 200 -36.56 -17.15 -1.21
C ARG A 200 -36.91 -16.90 0.26
N ASP A 201 -35.95 -17.01 1.16
CA ASP A 201 -36.16 -16.74 2.59
C ASP A 201 -36.56 -15.27 2.82
N ALA A 202 -35.98 -14.33 2.07
CA ALA A 202 -36.34 -12.92 2.15
C ALA A 202 -37.79 -12.65 1.70
N LEU A 203 -38.30 -13.38 0.72
CA LEU A 203 -39.71 -13.29 0.28
C LEU A 203 -40.69 -13.83 1.31
N HIS A 204 -40.24 -14.75 2.18
CA HIS A 204 -41.06 -15.40 3.20
C HIS A 204 -40.80 -14.88 4.63
N ALA A 205 -39.87 -13.93 4.78
CA ALA A 205 -39.57 -13.32 6.06
C ALA A 205 -40.82 -12.65 6.66
N GLN A 206 -41.00 -12.81 7.97
CA GLN A 206 -42.12 -12.21 8.71
C GLN A 206 -41.60 -11.16 9.70
N PRO A 207 -41.31 -9.95 9.24
CA PRO A 207 -40.86 -8.87 10.12
C PRO A 207 -41.97 -8.45 11.10
N PRO A 208 -41.61 -8.04 12.33
CA PRO A 208 -42.59 -7.56 13.29
C PRO A 208 -43.15 -6.19 12.87
N VAL A 209 -44.33 -5.84 13.38
CA VAL A 209 -44.88 -4.49 13.23
C VAL A 209 -44.00 -3.50 13.99
N LEU A 210 -43.33 -2.60 13.27
CA LEU A 210 -42.41 -1.62 13.84
C LEU A 210 -43.18 -0.40 14.39
N THR A 211 -42.92 -0.03 15.64
CA THR A 211 -43.63 1.04 16.38
C THR A 211 -42.72 2.20 16.83
N HIS A 212 -41.42 2.11 16.55
CA HIS A 212 -40.40 3.06 17.01
C HIS A 212 -39.60 3.68 15.86
N THR A 213 -38.78 4.68 16.19
CA THR A 213 -37.89 5.41 15.28
C THR A 213 -37.01 4.47 14.46
N SER A 214 -36.91 4.73 13.15
CA SER A 214 -36.07 3.99 12.21
C SER A 214 -34.61 3.91 12.69
N VAL A 215 -34.12 2.70 12.94
CA VAL A 215 -32.71 2.45 13.22
C VAL A 215 -32.03 1.91 11.95
N PRO A 216 -30.74 2.20 11.73
CA PRO A 216 -30.02 1.61 10.61
C PRO A 216 -29.78 0.11 10.84
N ILE A 217 -29.84 -0.69 9.77
CA ILE A 217 -29.51 -2.12 9.80
C ILE A 217 -27.99 -2.37 9.84
N TYR A 218 -27.19 -1.34 9.61
CA TYR A 218 -25.73 -1.41 9.60
C TYR A 218 -25.09 -0.18 10.21
N ASN A 219 -24.14 -0.38 11.12
CA ASN A 219 -23.40 0.67 11.78
C ASN A 219 -22.10 1.00 11.02
N LYS A 220 -22.09 2.14 10.32
CA LYS A 220 -20.90 2.67 9.65
C LYS A 220 -19.87 3.31 10.60
N VAL A 221 -20.24 3.63 11.85
CA VAL A 221 -19.39 4.36 12.82
C VAL A 221 -18.38 3.45 13.51
N ILE A 222 -18.66 2.14 13.60
CA ILE A 222 -17.67 1.16 14.08
C ILE A 222 -16.69 0.89 12.95
N THR A 223 -15.69 1.77 12.81
CA THR A 223 -14.55 1.56 11.93
C THR A 223 -13.53 0.69 12.65
N PRO A 224 -13.05 -0.43 12.08
CA PRO A 224 -11.92 -1.16 12.65
C PRO A 224 -10.73 -0.22 12.83
N LEU A 225 -10.03 -0.31 13.96
CA LEU A 225 -8.70 0.28 14.07
C LEU A 225 -7.76 -0.50 13.17
N TYR A 226 -7.63 -0.07 11.93
CA TYR A 226 -6.67 -0.59 10.99
C TYR A 226 -5.26 -0.27 11.51
N HIS A 227 -4.48 -1.29 11.90
CA HIS A 227 -3.02 -1.16 11.93
C HIS A 227 -2.50 -1.40 10.52
N HIS A 228 -2.89 -0.53 9.59
CA HIS A 228 -2.04 -0.30 8.45
C HIS A 228 -0.91 0.61 8.95
N GLN A 229 0.35 0.23 8.71
CA GLN A 229 1.25 1.29 8.28
C GLN A 229 0.56 1.85 7.05
N ALA A 230 -0.01 3.05 7.19
CA ALA A 230 -0.62 3.73 6.07
C ALA A 230 0.35 3.59 4.90
N GLU A 231 -0.11 3.08 3.77
CA GLU A 231 0.40 3.61 2.51
C GLU A 231 0.24 5.11 2.70
N GLN A 232 1.36 5.77 2.94
CA GLN A 232 1.41 7.20 2.95
C GLN A 232 0.96 7.53 1.54
N VAL A 233 -0.32 7.92 1.40
CA VAL A 233 -0.68 8.91 0.42
C VAL A 233 0.23 10.06 0.80
N GLU A 234 1.42 10.05 0.20
CA GLU A 234 2.40 11.08 0.43
C GLU A 234 1.61 12.36 0.16
N PRO A 235 1.58 13.32 1.11
CA PRO A 235 1.18 14.65 0.73
C PRO A 235 1.98 14.99 -0.53
N GLU A 236 1.46 15.82 -1.44
CA GLU A 236 2.28 16.40 -2.51
C GLU A 236 3.41 17.26 -1.86
N VAL A 237 4.39 16.60 -1.24
CA VAL A 237 5.51 17.19 -0.54
C VAL A 237 6.51 17.46 -1.64
N VAL A 238 6.38 18.65 -2.20
CA VAL A 238 7.31 19.10 -3.21
C VAL A 238 8.52 19.72 -2.53
N TYR A 239 9.70 19.14 -2.76
CA TYR A 239 10.98 19.56 -2.20
C TYR A 239 11.60 20.66 -3.05
N GLN A 240 11.77 21.85 -2.47
CA GLN A 240 12.48 22.95 -3.12
C GLN A 240 13.98 22.71 -3.00
N VAL A 241 14.61 22.27 -4.09
CA VAL A 241 16.03 21.94 -4.10
C VAL A 241 16.82 23.04 -4.80
N GLN A 242 17.88 23.49 -4.14
CA GLN A 242 18.80 24.51 -4.65
C GLN A 242 20.23 23.96 -4.63
N TYR A 243 20.87 24.01 -5.79
CA TYR A 243 22.27 23.65 -5.97
C TYR A 243 23.15 24.90 -6.05
N ARG A 244 24.26 24.90 -5.30
CA ARG A 244 25.40 25.79 -5.48
C ARG A 244 26.70 24.96 -5.47
N PRO A 245 27.80 25.48 -6.05
CA PRO A 245 29.07 24.74 -6.10
C PRO A 245 29.63 24.34 -4.72
N ASP A 246 29.19 25.04 -3.67
CA ASP A 246 29.66 24.91 -2.29
C ASP A 246 28.61 24.30 -1.35
N GLU A 247 27.33 24.27 -1.74
CA GLU A 247 26.25 23.76 -0.90
C GLU A 247 25.05 23.21 -1.69
N ILE A 248 24.35 22.27 -1.06
CA ILE A 248 23.04 21.78 -1.51
C ILE A 248 22.04 22.12 -0.43
N ARG A 249 20.95 22.80 -0.82
CA ARG A 249 19.84 23.12 0.07
C ARG A 249 18.57 22.41 -0.35
N VAL A 250 17.80 21.97 0.64
CA VAL A 250 16.45 21.42 0.48
C VAL A 250 15.53 22.23 1.39
N ASN A 251 14.45 22.77 0.84
CA ASN A 251 13.50 23.64 1.56
C ASN A 251 14.18 24.80 2.31
N GLY A 252 15.24 25.35 1.70
CA GLY A 252 16.04 26.46 2.25
C GLY A 252 17.13 26.07 3.26
N GLN A 253 17.13 24.82 3.76
CA GLN A 253 18.12 24.31 4.71
C GLN A 253 19.32 23.70 4.00
N MET A 254 20.53 24.05 4.44
CA MET A 254 21.76 23.41 3.97
C MET A 254 21.80 21.95 4.42
N VAL A 255 21.79 21.05 3.44
CA VAL A 255 21.92 19.61 3.63
C VAL A 255 23.38 19.19 3.51
N VAL A 256 24.05 19.69 2.47
CA VAL A 256 25.44 19.39 2.16
C VAL A 256 26.19 20.70 2.03
N GLY A 257 27.38 20.78 2.62
CA GLY A 257 28.28 21.93 2.48
C GLY A 257 29.66 21.52 1.96
N LEU A 258 30.55 22.50 1.79
CA LEU A 258 31.89 22.39 1.19
C LEU A 258 32.74 21.18 1.63
N LYS A 259 32.58 20.71 2.88
CA LYS A 259 33.32 19.56 3.43
C LYS A 259 32.96 18.23 2.78
N ALA A 260 31.85 18.15 2.05
CA ALA A 260 31.33 16.94 1.41
C ALA A 260 31.47 17.02 -0.13
N ALA A 261 32.71 17.27 -0.59
CA ALA A 261 33.02 17.53 -2.00
C ALA A 261 32.60 16.37 -2.93
N ALA A 262 32.75 15.11 -2.49
CA ALA A 262 32.34 13.94 -3.27
C ALA A 262 30.82 13.92 -3.51
N GLN A 263 30.03 14.22 -2.48
CA GLN A 263 28.58 14.30 -2.55
C GLN A 263 28.12 15.45 -3.45
N ILE A 264 28.77 16.62 -3.34
CA ILE A 264 28.50 17.78 -4.21
C ILE A 264 28.77 17.44 -5.68
N ARG A 265 29.88 16.77 -6.00
CA ARG A 265 30.25 16.38 -7.38
C ARG A 265 29.22 15.44 -8.00
N VAL A 266 28.84 14.40 -7.26
CA VAL A 266 27.83 13.43 -7.70
C VAL A 266 26.48 14.11 -7.90
N PHE A 267 26.06 14.97 -6.95
CA PHE A 267 24.81 15.71 -7.08
C PHE A 267 24.82 16.64 -8.29
N GLU A 268 25.91 17.35 -8.55
CA GLU A 268 26.04 18.24 -9.72
C GLU A 268 25.78 17.49 -11.04
N ILE A 269 26.28 16.27 -11.17
CA ILE A 269 26.08 15.43 -12.37
C ILE A 269 24.59 15.12 -12.55
N LEU A 270 23.94 14.61 -11.50
CA LEU A 270 22.51 14.29 -11.52
C LEU A 270 21.65 15.56 -11.73
N TRP A 271 22.01 16.66 -11.09
CA TRP A 271 21.33 17.95 -11.18
C TRP A 271 21.39 18.54 -12.59
N LYS A 272 22.55 18.48 -13.26
CA LYS A 272 22.67 18.93 -14.66
C LYS A 272 21.82 18.12 -15.61
N GLN A 273 21.75 16.80 -15.41
CA GLN A 273 20.89 15.95 -16.23
C GLN A 273 19.41 16.26 -16.00
N PHE A 274 19.01 16.45 -14.75
CA PHE A 274 17.66 16.84 -14.37
C PHE A 274 17.26 18.18 -15.00
N LEU A 275 18.07 19.22 -14.83
CA LEU A 275 17.81 20.53 -15.45
C LEU A 275 17.75 20.44 -16.98
N LYS A 276 18.59 19.62 -17.61
CA LYS A 276 18.51 19.38 -19.05
C LYS A 276 17.16 18.77 -19.45
N GLY A 277 16.66 17.79 -18.70
CA GLY A 277 15.34 17.20 -18.94
C GLY A 277 14.20 18.20 -18.79
N MET A 278 14.26 19.04 -17.76
CA MET A 278 13.30 20.14 -17.54
C MET A 278 13.31 21.16 -18.68
N LEU A 279 14.50 21.61 -19.12
CA LEU A 279 14.65 22.55 -20.23
C LEU A 279 14.19 21.98 -21.57
N GLU A 280 14.29 20.67 -21.75
CA GLU A 280 13.78 19.95 -22.93
C GLU A 280 12.26 19.70 -22.86
N GLY A 281 11.58 20.10 -21.78
CA GLY A 281 10.13 19.95 -21.63
C GLY A 281 9.67 18.50 -21.50
N LYS A 282 10.52 17.61 -20.97
CA LYS A 282 10.21 16.19 -20.82
C LYS A 282 9.09 15.96 -19.80
N LEU A 283 8.25 14.96 -20.08
CA LEU A 283 7.31 14.43 -19.08
C LEU A 283 8.08 13.62 -18.03
N VAL A 284 7.46 13.43 -16.86
CA VAL A 284 8.03 12.70 -15.71
C VAL A 284 8.63 11.35 -16.10
N ASP A 285 7.93 10.58 -16.94
CA ASP A 285 8.37 9.25 -17.37
C ASP A 285 9.54 9.27 -18.36
N ASP A 286 9.78 10.41 -19.02
CA ASP A 286 10.85 10.58 -20.01
C ASP A 286 12.20 11.00 -19.38
N PHE A 287 12.23 11.25 -18.07
CA PHE A 287 13.47 11.55 -17.35
C PHE A 287 14.36 10.31 -17.28
N LYS A 288 15.46 10.36 -18.04
CA LYS A 288 16.42 9.25 -18.16
C LYS A 288 17.17 9.02 -16.84
N ILE A 289 17.24 7.76 -16.43
CA ILE A 289 18.17 7.32 -15.37
C ILE A 289 19.63 7.41 -15.85
N MET A 290 20.54 7.70 -14.93
CA MET A 290 21.98 7.52 -15.12
C MET A 290 22.45 6.27 -14.39
N THR A 291 23.02 5.33 -15.15
CA THR A 291 23.61 4.13 -14.56
C THR A 291 24.84 4.50 -13.75
N LEU A 292 25.20 3.63 -12.80
CA LEU A 292 26.33 3.88 -11.91
C LEU A 292 27.64 4.05 -12.69
N GLU A 293 27.83 3.30 -13.76
CA GLU A 293 29.00 3.40 -14.64
C GLU A 293 29.08 4.80 -15.27
N LYS A 294 27.95 5.32 -15.80
CA LYS A 294 27.91 6.66 -16.39
C LYS A 294 28.18 7.77 -15.39
N ILE A 295 27.73 7.62 -14.15
CA ILE A 295 28.04 8.58 -13.08
C ILE A 295 29.52 8.49 -12.73
N THR A 296 30.07 7.28 -12.64
CA THR A 296 31.49 7.04 -12.35
C THR A 296 32.38 7.66 -13.41
N ASP A 297 32.09 7.44 -14.68
CA ASP A 297 32.80 8.06 -15.80
C ASP A 297 32.73 9.60 -15.71
N ALA A 298 31.54 10.15 -15.42
CA ALA A 298 31.35 11.59 -15.29
C ALA A 298 32.10 12.19 -14.08
N VAL A 299 32.23 11.46 -12.98
CA VAL A 299 33.04 11.88 -11.81
C VAL A 299 34.53 11.78 -12.13
N GLN A 300 34.98 10.69 -12.76
CA GLN A 300 36.38 10.48 -13.16
C GLN A 300 36.88 11.58 -14.11
N LEU A 301 36.03 12.02 -15.05
CA LEU A 301 36.34 13.15 -15.95
C LEU A 301 36.56 14.47 -15.23
N LYS A 302 35.90 14.67 -14.08
CA LYS A 302 36.05 15.88 -13.25
C LYS A 302 37.28 15.83 -12.33
N VAL A 303 37.82 14.64 -12.10
CA VAL A 303 38.92 14.41 -11.14
C VAL A 303 39.92 13.41 -11.74
N PRO A 304 40.68 13.81 -12.78
CA PRO A 304 41.53 12.87 -13.52
C PRO A 304 42.65 12.26 -12.67
N GLU A 305 42.99 12.90 -11.56
CA GLU A 305 44.11 12.52 -10.68
C GLU A 305 43.72 11.48 -9.61
N GLU A 306 42.42 11.26 -9.37
CA GLU A 306 41.92 10.29 -8.40
C GLU A 306 41.36 9.06 -9.13
N VAL A 307 41.61 7.85 -8.63
CA VAL A 307 40.94 6.65 -9.14
C VAL A 307 39.53 6.61 -8.54
N VAL A 308 38.53 6.77 -9.39
CA VAL A 308 37.11 6.75 -8.99
C VAL A 308 36.53 5.41 -9.39
N ASP A 309 36.11 4.63 -8.40
CA ASP A 309 35.37 3.39 -8.64
C ASP A 309 33.86 3.56 -8.41
N ALA A 310 33.09 2.63 -8.96
CA ALA A 310 31.63 2.61 -8.85
C ALA A 310 31.13 2.48 -7.40
N VAL A 311 31.90 1.85 -6.51
CA VAL A 311 31.55 1.66 -5.11
C VAL A 311 31.62 2.98 -4.35
N ILE A 312 32.66 3.78 -4.57
CA ILE A 312 32.85 5.11 -3.99
C ILE A 312 31.74 6.06 -4.46
N VAL A 313 31.39 6.00 -5.74
CA VAL A 313 30.30 6.81 -6.30
C VAL A 313 28.97 6.41 -5.68
N ARG A 314 28.66 5.11 -5.61
CA ARG A 314 27.44 4.60 -4.96
C ARG A 314 27.35 5.04 -3.50
N ARG A 315 28.42 4.85 -2.72
CA ARG A 315 28.50 5.31 -1.31
C ARG A 315 28.28 6.82 -1.20
N SER A 316 28.78 7.60 -2.14
CA SER A 316 28.59 9.05 -2.17
C SER A 316 27.13 9.42 -2.44
N ILE A 317 26.44 8.73 -3.36
CA ILE A 317 25.01 8.90 -3.62
C ILE A 317 24.18 8.53 -2.39
N ASN A 318 24.45 7.38 -1.76
CA ASN A 318 23.68 6.94 -0.61
C ASN A 318 23.89 7.84 0.61
N ARG A 319 25.13 8.30 0.84
CA ARG A 319 25.41 9.29 1.88
C ARG A 319 24.65 10.58 1.64
N LEU A 320 24.57 11.03 0.39
CA LEU A 320 23.82 12.21 0.00
C LEU A 320 22.30 12.02 0.24
N ARG A 321 21.72 10.89 -0.15
CA ARG A 321 20.32 10.53 0.11
C ARG A 321 20.01 10.55 1.61
N ASN A 322 20.87 9.93 2.43
CA ASN A 322 20.72 9.91 3.89
C ASN A 322 20.83 11.31 4.51
N MET A 323 21.80 12.13 4.06
CA MET A 323 21.93 13.51 4.54
C MET A 323 20.68 14.34 4.22
N MET A 324 20.10 14.19 3.02
CA MET A 324 18.86 14.85 2.63
C MET A 324 17.68 14.41 3.49
N MET A 325 17.53 13.08 3.69
CA MET A 325 16.48 12.50 4.52
C MET A 325 16.55 13.02 5.96
N ASP A 326 17.73 12.98 6.58
CA ASP A 326 17.96 13.46 7.95
C ASP A 326 17.67 14.96 8.09
N ALA A 327 18.09 15.76 7.12
CA ALA A 327 17.89 17.20 7.14
C ALA A 327 16.40 17.58 7.05
N VAL A 328 15.65 16.96 6.14
CA VAL A 328 14.21 17.19 5.98
C VAL A 328 13.44 16.67 7.18
N LYS A 329 13.73 15.44 7.65
CA LYS A 329 13.07 14.83 8.82
C LYS A 329 13.21 15.72 10.05
N LYS A 330 14.40 16.29 10.26
CA LYS A 330 14.66 17.22 11.38
C LYS A 330 13.86 18.53 11.27
N GLN A 331 13.59 19.01 10.06
CA GLN A 331 12.92 20.29 9.83
C GLN A 331 11.40 20.18 9.89
N GLN A 332 10.84 19.15 9.25
CA GLN A 332 9.40 19.03 9.03
C GLN A 332 8.71 18.05 9.98
N GLY A 333 9.46 17.17 10.65
CA GLY A 333 8.91 16.10 11.47
C GLY A 333 8.10 15.05 10.69
N LEU A 334 8.06 15.19 9.36
CA LEU A 334 7.36 14.29 8.46
C LEU A 334 8.30 13.16 7.99
N PRO A 335 7.74 11.96 7.71
CA PRO A 335 8.47 10.89 7.05
C PRO A 335 8.81 11.33 5.61
N ILE A 336 10.11 11.30 5.27
CA ILE A 336 10.62 11.43 3.91
C ILE A 336 11.24 10.08 3.53
N GLN A 337 10.98 9.60 2.31
CA GLN A 337 11.58 8.36 1.81
C GLN A 337 12.97 8.62 1.21
N GLN A 338 13.80 7.59 1.16
CA GLN A 338 15.16 7.67 0.63
C GLN A 338 15.19 8.04 -0.87
N ASP A 339 14.11 7.76 -1.61
CA ASP A 339 13.93 8.05 -3.03
C ASP A 339 13.17 9.35 -3.34
N SER A 340 12.76 10.11 -2.32
CA SER A 340 11.94 11.31 -2.52
C SER A 340 12.65 12.44 -3.30
N ILE A 341 13.99 12.51 -3.27
CA ILE A 341 14.78 13.55 -3.97
C ILE A 341 15.70 12.94 -5.03
N ILE A 342 16.40 11.85 -4.71
CA ILE A 342 17.23 11.09 -5.63
C ILE A 342 16.69 9.68 -5.66
N GLU A 343 16.08 9.28 -6.78
CA GLU A 343 15.51 7.96 -6.97
C GLU A 343 16.59 6.97 -7.42
N ASN A 344 16.52 5.73 -6.90
CA ASN A 344 17.21 4.56 -7.43
C ASN A 344 16.20 3.67 -8.17
N ILE A 345 16.20 3.72 -9.51
CA ILE A 345 15.16 3.07 -10.32
C ILE A 345 15.76 1.95 -11.15
N LYS A 346 15.04 0.82 -11.20
CA LYS A 346 15.26 -0.28 -12.14
C LYS A 346 14.24 -0.20 -13.26
N THR A 347 14.70 -0.02 -14.49
CA THR A 347 13.84 0.00 -15.68
C THR A 347 13.34 -1.40 -16.02
N ALA A 348 12.23 -1.49 -16.76
CA ALA A 348 11.70 -2.77 -17.28
C ALA A 348 12.71 -3.58 -18.11
N ARG A 349 13.75 -2.93 -18.65
CA ARG A 349 14.86 -3.57 -19.37
C ARG A 349 16.00 -4.04 -18.46
N GLY A 350 15.79 -4.01 -17.14
CA GLY A 350 16.75 -4.44 -16.13
C GLY A 350 17.86 -3.43 -15.80
N ALA A 351 17.95 -2.31 -16.51
CA ALA A 351 18.97 -1.29 -16.22
C ALA A 351 18.59 -0.52 -14.94
N GLN A 352 19.51 -0.49 -13.98
CA GLN A 352 19.38 0.23 -12.72
C GLN A 352 20.21 1.52 -12.75
N GLY A 353 19.69 2.59 -12.16
CA GLY A 353 20.40 3.86 -12.10
C GLY A 353 19.70 4.89 -11.24
N TYR A 354 20.32 6.06 -11.20
CA TYR A 354 19.89 7.17 -10.36
C TYR A 354 19.36 8.32 -11.20
N ARG A 355 18.36 9.04 -10.69
CA ARG A 355 17.93 10.34 -11.21
C ARG A 355 17.40 11.22 -10.08
N ILE A 356 17.32 12.53 -10.33
CA ILE A 356 16.54 13.42 -9.45
C ILE A 356 15.06 13.15 -9.70
N ASN A 357 14.27 13.05 -8.63
CA ASN A 357 12.84 12.77 -8.70
C ASN A 357 12.11 13.93 -9.41
N PRO A 358 11.61 13.76 -10.65
CA PRO A 358 11.00 14.85 -11.39
C PRO A 358 9.57 15.19 -10.93
N LEU A 359 8.93 14.33 -10.13
CA LEU A 359 7.62 14.55 -9.57
C LEU A 359 7.69 15.38 -8.28
N LEU A 360 8.67 15.06 -7.41
CA LEU A 360 8.76 15.62 -6.07
C LEU A 360 9.77 16.76 -5.94
N VAL A 361 10.65 17.01 -6.92
CA VAL A 361 11.69 18.05 -6.82
C VAL A 361 11.35 19.28 -7.66
N LEU A 362 11.26 20.44 -7.00
CA LEU A 362 11.21 21.74 -7.65
C LEU A 362 12.58 22.43 -7.62
N PRO A 363 13.18 22.74 -8.79
CA PRO A 363 14.41 23.51 -8.83
C PRO A 363 14.15 24.96 -8.43
N ARG A 364 14.87 25.45 -7.41
CA ARG A 364 14.83 26.86 -7.01
C ARG A 364 16.04 27.59 -7.58
N ALA A 365 15.80 28.67 -8.32
CA ALA A 365 16.87 29.53 -8.81
C ALA A 365 17.67 30.10 -7.63
N SER A 366 18.99 30.10 -7.73
CA SER A 366 19.83 30.85 -6.80
C SER A 366 19.50 32.34 -6.94
N GLN A 367 18.87 32.92 -5.92
CA GLN A 367 18.82 34.38 -5.82
C GLN A 367 20.26 34.87 -5.77
N THR A 368 20.66 35.56 -6.83
CA THR A 368 21.89 36.34 -6.90
C THR A 368 21.59 37.61 -6.10
N SER A 369 22.10 37.65 -4.87
CA SER A 369 22.19 38.85 -4.06
C SER A 369 23.49 39.57 -4.33
#